data_AF-A0A7C3ECA1-F1
#
_entry.id   AF-A0A7C3ECA1-F1
#
_cell.length_a   1.000
_cell.length_b   1.000
_cell.length_c   1.000
_cell.angle_alpha   90.00
_cell.angle_beta   90.00
_cell.angle_gamma   90.00
#
_symmetry.space_group_name_H-M   'P 1'
#
loop_
_entity.id
_entity.type
_entity.pdbx_description
1 polymer ?
#
loop_
_entity_poly.entity_id
_entity_poly.type
_entity_poly.pdbx_seq_one_letter_code
_entity_poly.pdbx_strand_id
1 'polypeptide(L)'
;METTERIVEAYVRYVKGWLTITNVKCEGQLEIDLLAVDVFDPKRIRRYHIESGVSISGGFSRLTNKPFSTENLKVRVKQASQRRTLGYFTERKFAGPGVAEKLKAFGFLPGNYTKVIVSWGWEADVPAAAKQAGAELWDFRDILKEIAEKSRADRGYFTDDTMRTLQLMALATKS
;
A
#
# COMPACT_ATOMS: atom_id res chain seq x y z
N MET A 1 -7.26 10.44 2.12
CA MET A 1 -6.95 9.06 2.50
C MET A 1 -8.15 8.18 2.20
N GLU A 2 -7.99 7.30 1.24
CA GLU A 2 -9.03 6.39 0.73
C GLU A 2 -9.30 5.22 1.70
N THR A 3 -10.45 4.57 1.56
CA THR A 3 -10.83 3.41 2.41
C THR A 3 -9.81 2.28 2.35
N THR A 4 -9.22 2.02 1.18
CA THR A 4 -8.22 0.96 1.00
C THR A 4 -6.93 1.28 1.73
N GLU A 5 -6.50 2.54 1.74
CA GLU A 5 -5.35 3.01 2.51
C GLU A 5 -5.61 2.86 4.02
N ARG A 6 -6.84 3.13 4.48
CA ARG A 6 -7.24 2.95 5.90
C ARG A 6 -7.17 1.49 6.31
N ILE A 7 -7.60 0.58 5.44
CA ILE A 7 -7.51 -0.86 5.68
C ILE A 7 -6.05 -1.32 5.74
N VAL A 8 -5.19 -0.83 4.83
CA VAL A 8 -3.74 -1.13 4.87
C VAL A 8 -3.10 -0.56 6.13
N GLU A 9 -3.44 0.67 6.54
CA GLU A 9 -2.96 1.25 7.81
C GLU A 9 -3.38 0.36 8.99
N ALA A 10 -4.66 -0.03 9.07
CA ALA A 10 -5.16 -0.87 10.15
C ALA A 10 -4.44 -2.23 10.20
N TYR A 11 -4.19 -2.85 9.05
CA TYR A 11 -3.39 -4.07 8.97
C TYR A 11 -1.98 -3.86 9.52
N VAL A 12 -1.28 -2.83 9.05
CA VAL A 12 0.09 -2.54 9.47
C VAL A 12 0.17 -2.24 10.97
N ARG A 13 -0.79 -1.50 11.53
CA ARG A 13 -0.80 -1.15 12.96
C ARG A 13 -1.23 -2.30 13.86
N TYR A 14 -2.35 -2.96 13.55
CA TYR A 14 -3.00 -3.89 14.50
C TYR A 14 -2.66 -5.35 14.24
N VAL A 15 -2.27 -5.71 13.01
CA VAL A 15 -1.84 -7.08 12.68
C VAL A 15 -0.32 -7.18 12.75
N LYS A 16 0.42 -6.24 12.12
CA LYS A 16 1.90 -6.26 12.19
C LYS A 16 2.47 -5.57 13.43
N GLY A 17 1.70 -4.72 14.10
CA GLY A 17 2.14 -3.97 15.28
C GLY A 17 2.92 -2.69 14.97
N TRP A 18 3.17 -2.38 13.70
CA TRP A 18 4.12 -1.34 13.29
C TRP A 18 3.61 0.08 13.51
N LEU A 19 4.55 1.02 13.61
CA LEU A 19 4.24 2.45 13.69
C LEU A 19 3.97 3.00 12.30
N THR A 20 3.02 3.93 12.17
CA THR A 20 2.59 4.45 10.86
C THR A 20 2.43 5.97 10.84
N ILE A 21 2.63 6.56 9.66
CA ILE A 21 2.20 7.91 9.29
C ILE A 21 1.55 7.82 7.92
N THR A 22 0.34 8.35 7.77
CA THR A 22 -0.45 8.25 6.52
C THR A 22 -0.66 9.60 5.85
N ASN A 23 -1.08 9.58 4.57
CA ASN A 23 -1.52 10.75 3.81
C ASN A 23 -0.49 11.90 3.85
N VAL A 24 0.77 11.55 3.60
CA VAL A 24 1.88 12.50 3.70
C VAL A 24 1.96 13.33 2.42
N LYS A 25 1.51 14.58 2.52
CA LYS A 25 1.51 15.52 1.40
C LYS A 25 2.93 15.90 0.97
N CYS A 26 3.18 15.80 -0.32
CA CYS A 26 4.43 16.13 -0.97
C CYS A 26 4.25 17.32 -1.92
N GLU A 27 5.35 17.98 -2.28
CA GLU A 27 5.32 19.01 -3.31
C GLU A 27 4.91 18.43 -4.67
N GLY A 28 4.35 19.27 -5.55
CA GLY A 28 3.90 18.85 -6.88
C GLY A 28 2.60 18.05 -6.92
N GLN A 29 1.71 18.24 -5.92
CA GLN A 29 0.45 17.49 -5.79
C GLN A 29 0.65 15.97 -5.71
N LEU A 30 1.78 15.54 -5.13
CA LEU A 30 2.07 14.16 -4.83
C LEU A 30 1.73 13.84 -3.38
N GLU A 31 1.56 12.57 -3.10
CA GLU A 31 1.23 12.06 -1.77
C GLU A 31 1.85 10.68 -1.60
N ILE A 32 2.38 10.44 -0.41
CA ILE A 32 2.74 9.10 0.06
C ILE A 32 1.56 8.59 0.89
N ASP A 33 1.00 7.44 0.50
CA ASP A 33 -0.19 6.91 1.17
C ASP A 33 0.13 6.52 2.62
N LEU A 34 1.23 5.76 2.81
CA LEU A 34 1.62 5.25 4.12
C LEU A 34 3.16 5.10 4.24
N LEU A 35 3.70 5.63 5.33
CA LEU A 35 5.03 5.28 5.84
C LEU A 35 4.85 4.41 7.07
N ALA A 36 5.58 3.30 7.14
CA ALA A 36 5.55 2.40 8.28
C ALA A 36 6.95 2.06 8.78
N VAL A 37 7.05 1.81 10.09
CA VAL A 37 8.30 1.45 10.76
C VAL A 37 8.07 0.27 11.69
N ASP A 38 8.80 -0.81 11.43
CA ASP A 38 8.94 -1.93 12.34
C ASP A 38 10.11 -1.64 13.29
N VAL A 39 9.80 -1.56 14.59
CA VAL A 39 10.75 -1.30 15.67
C VAL A 39 10.91 -2.47 16.63
N PHE A 40 10.25 -3.61 16.37
CA PHE A 40 10.25 -4.75 17.30
C PHE A 40 11.47 -5.65 17.13
N ASP A 41 12.17 -5.55 15.99
CA ASP A 41 13.49 -6.16 15.84
C ASP A 41 14.53 -5.28 16.55
N PRO A 42 15.06 -5.70 17.72
CA PRO A 42 15.93 -4.87 18.55
C PRO A 42 17.28 -4.59 17.88
N LYS A 43 17.62 -5.33 16.82
CA LYS A 43 18.87 -5.16 16.08
C LYS A 43 18.71 -4.28 14.85
N ARG A 44 17.48 -4.07 14.36
CA ARG A 44 17.24 -3.37 13.10
C ARG A 44 15.86 -2.73 13.03
N ILE A 45 15.85 -1.42 12.79
CA ILE A 45 14.65 -0.71 12.37
C ILE A 45 14.40 -0.99 10.89
N ARG A 46 13.21 -1.49 10.53
CA ARG A 46 12.79 -1.66 9.13
C ARG A 46 11.78 -0.58 8.77
N ARG A 47 11.92 -0.04 7.57
CA ARG A 47 11.12 1.09 7.08
C ARG A 47 10.41 0.69 5.79
N TYR A 48 9.17 1.10 5.64
CA TYR A 48 8.34 0.76 4.49
C TYR A 48 7.66 2.00 3.94
N HIS A 49 7.84 2.25 2.65
CA HIS A 49 7.05 3.20 1.88
C HIS A 49 6.00 2.40 1.12
N ILE A 50 4.76 2.51 1.56
CA ILE A 50 3.64 1.68 1.10
C ILE A 50 2.68 2.54 0.29
N GLU A 51 2.36 2.09 -0.91
CA GLU A 51 1.42 2.74 -1.82
C GLU A 51 0.30 1.78 -2.21
N SER A 52 -0.95 2.23 -2.12
CA SER A 52 -2.12 1.42 -2.40
C SER A 52 -2.71 1.79 -3.76
N GLY A 53 -2.80 0.81 -4.65
CA GLY A 53 -3.72 0.89 -5.77
C GLY A 53 -4.61 -0.32 -5.71
N VAL A 54 -5.82 -0.16 -5.20
CA VAL A 54 -6.84 -1.21 -5.20
C VAL A 54 -8.03 -0.70 -6.00
N SER A 55 -8.48 -1.53 -6.94
CA SER A 55 -9.70 -1.28 -7.70
C SER A 55 -10.52 -2.55 -7.76
N ILE A 56 -11.83 -2.41 -7.56
CA ILE A 56 -12.79 -3.50 -7.68
C ILE A 56 -13.49 -3.51 -9.05
N SER A 57 -13.17 -2.56 -9.93
CA SER A 57 -13.70 -2.57 -11.31
C SER A 57 -13.06 -3.72 -12.08
N GLY A 58 -13.87 -4.64 -12.63
CA GLY A 58 -13.40 -5.90 -13.22
C GLY A 58 -12.19 -5.77 -14.16
N GLY A 59 -12.23 -4.84 -15.13
CA GLY A 59 -11.18 -4.64 -16.13
C GLY A 59 -9.89 -3.96 -15.64
N PHE A 60 -9.87 -3.40 -14.43
CA PHE A 60 -8.73 -2.65 -13.88
C PHE A 60 -8.36 -3.09 -12.46
N SER A 61 -8.77 -4.30 -12.07
CA SER A 61 -8.56 -4.79 -10.70
C SER A 61 -7.09 -5.16 -10.43
N ARG A 62 -6.41 -5.73 -11.44
CA ARG A 62 -5.02 -6.21 -11.33
C ARG A 62 -4.00 -5.12 -11.64
N LEU A 63 -2.83 -5.22 -11.00
CA LEU A 63 -1.63 -4.50 -11.42
C LEU A 63 -1.08 -5.14 -12.69
N THR A 64 -0.62 -4.33 -13.65
CA THR A 64 -0.12 -4.76 -14.95
C THR A 64 1.27 -4.19 -15.20
N ASN A 65 2.06 -4.83 -16.06
CA ASN A 65 3.36 -4.33 -16.48
C ASN A 65 3.29 -3.55 -17.82
N LYS A 66 2.09 -3.10 -18.21
CA LYS A 66 1.91 -2.29 -19.41
C LYS A 66 2.64 -0.95 -19.27
N PRO A 67 3.13 -0.35 -20.36
CA PRO A 67 3.81 0.93 -20.31
C PRO A 67 2.95 2.01 -19.65
N PHE A 68 3.57 2.72 -18.71
CA PHE A 68 3.01 3.91 -18.12
C PHE A 68 3.25 5.12 -19.06
N SER A 69 2.28 6.03 -19.12
CA SER A 69 2.38 7.30 -19.87
C SER A 69 1.75 8.42 -19.07
N THR A 70 2.52 9.48 -18.86
CA THR A 70 2.07 10.69 -18.15
C THR A 70 1.00 11.46 -18.92
N GLU A 71 1.05 11.40 -20.25
CA GLU A 71 0.09 11.99 -21.18
C GLU A 71 -1.24 11.27 -21.08
N ASN A 72 -1.23 9.94 -21.14
CA ASN A 72 -2.44 9.13 -20.97
C ASN A 72 -3.02 9.29 -19.56
N LEU A 73 -2.19 9.52 -18.54
CA LEU A 73 -2.67 9.80 -17.18
C LEU A 73 -3.38 11.16 -17.08
N LYS A 74 -3.16 12.12 -18.00
CA LYS A 74 -3.94 13.37 -18.03
C LYS A 74 -5.32 13.16 -18.66
N VAL A 75 -5.49 12.13 -19.49
CA VAL A 75 -6.75 11.81 -20.18
C VAL A 75 -7.69 11.06 -19.23
N ARG A 76 -8.81 11.69 -18.84
CA ARG A 76 -9.77 11.16 -17.84
C ARG A 76 -10.14 9.69 -18.04
N VAL A 77 -10.44 9.27 -19.27
CA VAL A 77 -10.87 7.89 -19.58
C VAL A 77 -9.73 6.86 -19.51
N LYS A 78 -8.47 7.30 -19.58
CA LYS A 78 -7.29 6.43 -19.49
C LYS A 78 -6.64 6.45 -18.10
N GLN A 79 -7.04 7.36 -17.21
CA GLN A 79 -6.48 7.49 -15.87
C GLN A 79 -6.53 6.18 -15.08
N ALA A 80 -7.68 5.51 -15.10
CA ALA A 80 -7.86 4.26 -14.35
C ALA A 80 -6.82 3.22 -14.77
N SER A 81 -6.65 2.98 -16.08
CA SER A 81 -5.69 1.98 -16.57
C SER A 81 -4.24 2.37 -16.27
N GLN A 82 -3.89 3.65 -16.35
CA GLN A 82 -2.54 4.13 -16.04
C GLN A 82 -2.20 3.94 -14.56
N ARG A 83 -3.13 4.24 -13.65
CA ARG A 83 -2.98 4.00 -12.20
C ARG A 83 -2.85 2.52 -11.83
N ARG A 84 -3.04 1.60 -12.79
CA ARG A 84 -2.86 0.14 -12.65
C ARG A 84 -1.59 -0.40 -13.27
N THR A 85 -0.67 0.46 -13.69
CA THR A 85 0.62 0.04 -14.23
C THR A 85 1.68 0.05 -13.15
N LEU A 86 2.64 -0.87 -13.21
CA LEU A 86 3.83 -0.85 -12.37
C LEU A 86 4.59 0.49 -12.51
N GLY A 87 4.70 0.99 -13.74
CA GLY A 87 5.36 2.27 -14.06
C GLY A 87 4.75 3.46 -13.31
N TYR A 88 3.43 3.49 -13.12
CA TYR A 88 2.80 4.54 -12.31
C TYR A 88 3.34 4.59 -10.88
N PHE A 89 3.53 3.43 -10.24
CA PHE A 89 4.08 3.38 -8.89
C PHE A 89 5.55 3.75 -8.87
N THR A 90 6.36 3.13 -9.74
CA THR A 90 7.81 3.32 -9.75
C THR A 90 8.19 4.76 -10.12
N GLU A 91 7.59 5.33 -11.16
CA GLU A 91 7.97 6.65 -11.68
C GLU A 91 7.29 7.78 -10.91
N ARG A 92 6.01 7.65 -10.55
CA ARG A 92 5.25 8.75 -9.95
C ARG A 92 5.16 8.66 -8.43
N LYS A 93 4.86 7.48 -7.89
CA LYS A 93 4.61 7.32 -6.44
C LYS A 93 5.90 7.11 -5.64
N PHE A 94 6.91 6.47 -6.22
CA PHE A 94 8.20 6.23 -5.55
C PHE A 94 9.33 7.16 -5.97
N ALA A 95 9.41 7.54 -7.25
CA ALA A 95 10.53 8.35 -7.77
C ALA A 95 10.20 9.84 -7.97
N GLY A 96 8.99 10.29 -7.61
CA GLY A 96 8.63 11.70 -7.70
C GLY A 96 9.56 12.60 -6.86
N PRO A 97 10.00 13.76 -7.37
CA PRO A 97 10.99 14.59 -6.66
C PRO A 97 10.49 15.04 -5.28
N GLY A 98 9.25 15.51 -5.17
CA GLY A 98 8.64 15.89 -3.89
C GLY A 98 8.46 14.73 -2.92
N VAL A 99 8.38 13.49 -3.41
CA VAL A 99 8.32 12.28 -2.58
C VAL A 99 9.69 12.01 -1.96
N ALA A 100 10.76 12.06 -2.76
CA ALA A 100 12.11 11.80 -2.29
C ALA A 100 12.55 12.77 -1.17
N GLU A 101 12.22 14.06 -1.32
CA GLU A 101 12.50 15.08 -0.30
C GLU A 101 11.70 14.81 0.98
N LYS A 102 10.41 14.47 0.85
CA LYS A 102 9.57 14.17 2.01
C LYS A 102 10.03 12.92 2.74
N LEU A 103 10.38 11.85 2.03
CA LEU A 103 10.96 10.63 2.61
C LEU A 103 12.21 10.93 3.44
N LYS A 104 13.13 11.75 2.90
CA LYS A 104 14.34 12.15 3.61
C LYS A 104 14.03 12.86 4.93
N ALA A 105 13.02 13.74 4.96
CA ALA A 105 12.59 14.43 6.18
C ALA A 105 12.09 13.49 7.28
N PHE A 106 11.56 12.32 6.92
CA PHE A 106 11.15 11.27 7.86
C PHE A 106 12.24 10.21 8.13
N GLY A 107 13.47 10.40 7.63
CA GLY A 107 14.59 9.48 7.81
C GLY A 107 14.55 8.24 6.90
N PHE A 108 13.74 8.28 5.84
CA PHE A 108 13.72 7.27 4.77
C PHE A 108 14.76 7.66 3.72
N LEU A 109 15.93 7.04 3.79
CA LEU A 109 17.08 7.28 2.92
C LEU A 109 17.23 6.15 1.90
N PRO A 110 17.75 6.42 0.69
CA PRO A 110 18.00 5.37 -0.29
C PRO A 110 18.73 4.16 0.32
N GLY A 111 18.15 2.97 0.13
CA GLY A 111 18.68 1.70 0.66
C GLY A 111 18.29 1.34 2.10
N ASN A 112 17.63 2.23 2.85
CA ASN A 112 17.21 1.94 4.24
C ASN A 112 15.73 1.62 4.42
N TYR A 113 14.95 1.61 3.34
CA TYR A 113 13.52 1.32 3.33
C TYR A 113 13.15 0.43 2.15
N THR A 114 12.04 -0.28 2.32
CA THR A 114 11.41 -1.12 1.30
C THR A 114 10.25 -0.37 0.66
N LYS A 115 10.15 -0.42 -0.66
CA LYS A 115 8.99 0.07 -1.40
C LYS A 115 7.97 -1.06 -1.52
N VAL A 116 6.71 -0.80 -1.21
CA VAL A 116 5.64 -1.79 -1.23
C VAL A 116 4.48 -1.26 -2.07
N ILE A 117 4.01 -2.07 -3.01
CA ILE A 117 2.80 -1.82 -3.78
C ILE A 117 1.72 -2.77 -3.29
N VAL A 118 0.61 -2.21 -2.80
CA VAL A 118 -0.56 -2.99 -2.41
C VAL A 118 -1.58 -2.99 -3.56
N SER A 119 -2.01 -4.18 -3.97
CA SER A 119 -2.90 -4.36 -5.12
C SER A 119 -3.89 -5.51 -4.95
N TRP A 120 -5.00 -5.49 -5.68
CA TRP A 120 -5.93 -6.63 -5.80
C TRP A 120 -5.41 -7.68 -6.80
N GLY A 121 -4.24 -8.24 -6.49
CA GLY A 121 -3.49 -9.13 -7.38
C GLY A 121 -2.84 -8.42 -8.57
N TRP A 122 -2.24 -9.22 -9.45
CA TRP A 122 -1.40 -8.74 -10.57
C TRP A 122 -1.36 -9.75 -11.73
N GLU A 123 -0.88 -9.32 -12.89
CA GLU A 123 -0.53 -10.18 -14.03
C GLU A 123 0.75 -10.98 -13.76
N ALA A 124 0.96 -12.08 -14.48
CA ALA A 124 1.98 -13.09 -14.15
C ALA A 124 3.43 -12.58 -14.28
N ASP A 125 3.68 -11.60 -15.14
CA ASP A 125 5.00 -11.00 -15.38
C ASP A 125 5.36 -9.88 -14.38
N VAL A 126 4.37 -9.32 -13.69
CA VAL A 126 4.52 -8.19 -12.77
C VAL A 126 5.43 -8.49 -11.58
N PRO A 127 5.38 -9.66 -10.90
CA PRO A 127 6.28 -9.94 -9.76
C PRO A 127 7.76 -9.85 -10.11
N ALA A 128 8.15 -10.37 -11.27
CA ALA A 128 9.54 -10.30 -11.72
C ALA A 128 9.95 -8.85 -12.00
N ALA A 129 9.10 -8.09 -12.69
CA ALA A 129 9.34 -6.68 -12.97
C ALA A 129 9.38 -5.81 -11.71
N ALA A 130 8.47 -6.03 -10.75
CA ALA A 130 8.44 -5.31 -9.48
C ALA A 130 9.71 -5.57 -8.66
N LYS A 131 10.17 -6.83 -8.60
CA LYS A 131 11.43 -7.19 -7.96
C LYS A 131 12.62 -6.49 -8.60
N GLN A 132 12.69 -6.43 -9.93
CA GLN A 132 13.74 -5.69 -10.65
C GLN A 132 13.70 -4.18 -10.36
N ALA A 133 12.50 -3.62 -10.17
CA ALA A 133 12.30 -2.23 -9.78
C ALA A 133 12.55 -1.96 -8.28
N GLY A 134 12.91 -2.98 -7.49
CA GLY A 134 13.14 -2.86 -6.05
C GLY A 134 11.87 -2.62 -5.24
N ALA A 135 10.73 -3.13 -5.69
CA ALA A 135 9.45 -3.05 -5.01
C ALA A 135 8.93 -4.44 -4.63
N GLU A 136 8.36 -4.54 -3.43
CA GLU A 136 7.58 -5.70 -2.97
C GLU A 136 6.11 -5.53 -3.35
N LEU A 137 5.44 -6.66 -3.59
CA LEU A 137 4.01 -6.69 -3.88
C LEU A 137 3.25 -7.32 -2.72
N TRP A 138 2.25 -6.63 -2.21
CA TRP A 138 1.32 -7.17 -1.23
C TRP A 138 -0.06 -7.32 -1.87
N ASP A 139 -0.64 -8.52 -1.75
CA ASP A 139 -1.99 -8.76 -2.21
C ASP A 139 -2.99 -8.29 -1.14
N PHE A 140 -3.84 -7.34 -1.51
CA PHE A 140 -4.85 -6.80 -0.62
C PHE A 140 -5.82 -7.88 -0.11
N ARG A 141 -6.02 -8.96 -0.88
CA ARG A 141 -6.86 -10.10 -0.47
C ARG A 141 -6.25 -10.86 0.69
N ASP A 142 -4.93 -10.99 0.72
CA ASP A 142 -4.23 -11.68 1.81
C ASP A 142 -4.17 -10.80 3.07
N ILE A 143 -4.03 -9.48 2.90
CA ILE A 143 -4.20 -8.51 3.99
C ILE A 143 -5.57 -8.67 4.68
N LEU A 144 -6.65 -8.75 3.90
CA LEU A 144 -8.01 -8.96 4.44
C LEU A 144 -8.14 -10.29 5.19
N LYS A 145 -7.53 -11.37 4.67
CA LYS A 145 -7.53 -12.69 5.34
C LYS A 145 -6.80 -12.63 6.67
N GLU A 146 -5.58 -12.06 6.71
CA GLU A 146 -4.80 -11.92 7.95
C GLU A 146 -5.53 -11.07 8.99
N ILE A 147 -6.19 -9.98 8.58
CA ILE A 147 -7.05 -9.18 9.47
C ILE A 147 -8.19 -10.04 10.03
N ALA A 148 -8.87 -10.82 9.19
CA ALA A 148 -9.97 -11.68 9.61
C ALA A 148 -9.51 -12.77 10.57
N GLU A 149 -8.36 -13.39 10.31
CA GLU A 149 -7.73 -14.38 11.20
C GLU A 149 -7.40 -13.79 12.56
N LYS A 150 -6.72 -12.63 12.58
CA LYS A 150 -6.40 -11.90 13.82
C LYS A 150 -7.67 -11.54 14.59
N SER A 151 -8.70 -11.05 13.90
CA SER A 151 -9.99 -10.66 14.47
C SER A 151 -10.77 -11.83 15.08
N ARG A 152 -10.63 -13.04 14.53
CA ARG A 152 -11.28 -14.25 15.05
C ARG A 152 -10.52 -14.85 16.24
N ALA A 153 -9.20 -14.68 16.26
CA ALA A 153 -8.34 -15.16 17.34
C ALA A 153 -8.36 -14.22 18.55
N ASP A 154 -8.49 -12.91 18.32
CA ASP A 154 -8.41 -11.88 19.35
C ASP A 154 -9.79 -11.25 19.61
N ARG A 155 -10.29 -11.39 20.84
CA ARG A 155 -11.54 -10.76 21.30
C ARG A 155 -11.31 -9.37 21.88
N GLY A 156 -10.09 -8.84 21.77
CA GLY A 156 -9.77 -7.47 22.12
C GLY A 156 -10.67 -6.47 21.41
N TYR A 157 -11.03 -5.41 22.11
CA TYR A 157 -11.86 -4.35 21.58
C TYR A 157 -10.99 -3.31 20.88
N PHE A 158 -11.13 -3.19 19.54
CA PHE A 158 -10.48 -2.13 18.78
C PHE A 158 -11.31 -0.84 18.87
N THR A 159 -10.68 0.26 19.28
CA THR A 159 -11.29 1.60 19.28
C THR A 159 -11.18 2.29 17.92
N ASP A 160 -10.37 1.75 17.01
CA ASP A 160 -10.28 2.21 15.63
C ASP A 160 -11.47 1.70 14.82
N ASP A 161 -12.24 2.61 14.23
CA ASP A 161 -13.48 2.27 13.52
C ASP A 161 -13.25 1.39 12.29
N THR A 162 -12.11 1.55 11.60
CA THR A 162 -11.79 0.72 10.43
C THR A 162 -11.53 -0.70 10.88
N MET A 163 -10.62 -0.89 11.84
CA MET A 163 -10.30 -2.20 12.38
C MET A 163 -11.52 -2.86 13.04
N ARG A 164 -12.32 -2.09 13.77
CA ARG A 164 -13.54 -2.58 14.41
C ARG A 164 -14.57 -3.05 13.40
N THR A 165 -14.78 -2.29 12.32
CA THR A 165 -15.70 -2.68 11.24
C THR A 165 -15.24 -3.98 10.57
N LEU A 166 -13.94 -4.12 10.30
CA LEU A 166 -13.35 -5.33 9.74
C LEU A 166 -13.46 -6.53 10.71
N GLN A 167 -13.26 -6.31 12.02
CA GLN A 167 -13.43 -7.33 13.05
C GLN A 167 -14.88 -7.83 13.10
N LEU A 168 -15.86 -6.92 13.12
CA LEU A 168 -17.28 -7.27 13.09
C LEU A 168 -17.64 -8.08 11.85
N MET A 169 -17.15 -7.66 10.68
CA MET A 169 -17.35 -8.38 9.42
C MET A 169 -16.73 -9.79 9.46
N ALA A 170 -15.51 -9.93 9.99
CA ALA A 170 -14.83 -11.22 10.11
C ALA A 170 -15.54 -12.19 11.07
N LEU A 171 -16.15 -11.67 12.14
CA LEU A 171 -16.95 -12.44 13.09
C LEU A 171 -18.31 -12.86 12.51
N ALA A 172 -18.96 -11.99 11.74
CA ALA A 172 -20.25 -12.27 11.11
C ALA A 172 -20.15 -13.31 9.97
N THR A 173 -18.99 -13.43 9.33
CA THR A 173 -18.71 -14.43 8.27
C THR A 173 -18.05 -15.70 8.79
N LYS A 174 -18.04 -15.91 10.12
CA LYS A 174 -17.52 -17.14 10.72
C LYS A 174 -18.56 -18.26 10.49
N SER A 175 -18.34 -19.06 9.46
CA SER A 175 -18.99 -20.38 9.30
C SER A 175 -18.43 -21.39 10.29
#